data_AF-A0A954XYH6-F1
#
_entry.id   AF-A0A954XYH6-F1
#
_cell.length_a   1.000
_cell.length_b   1.000
_cell.length_c   1.000
_cell.angle_alpha   90.00
_cell.angle_beta   90.00
_cell.angle_gamma   90.00
#
_symmetry.space_group_name_H-M   'P 1'
#
loop_
_entity.id
_entity.type
_entity.pdbx_description
1 polymer ?
#
loop_
_entity_poly.entity_id
_entity_poly.type
_entity_poly.pdbx_seq_one_letter_code
_entity_poly.pdbx_strand_id
1 'polypeptide(L)'
;MKPYVVTREVFLRDQRGRTFADVANDADQAFDEVLAFFSCPERQRRMEEAEVHHDRAPLAGVVRELESRPALNQFFSGLHPQQSKRLRQAIGVVVRMIMEGRGWKKTGRKGSLGVRAGTSDDKPAHNSGGLALWFIRAERYELPDGMPYLGVAERSRQLAAQRRAQQSSKP
;
A
#
# COMPACT_ATOMS: atom_id res chain seq x y z
N MET A 1 9.67 -5.98 18.87
CA MET A 1 8.71 -4.84 18.73
C MET A 1 7.30 -5.41 18.75
N LYS A 2 6.34 -4.80 19.48
CA LYS A 2 4.95 -5.29 19.49
C LYS A 2 4.23 -4.91 18.18
N PRO A 3 3.44 -5.80 17.55
CA PRO A 3 2.64 -5.43 16.39
C PRO A 3 1.48 -4.52 16.83
N TYR A 4 1.08 -3.60 15.96
CA TYR A 4 -0.19 -2.89 16.09
C TYR A 4 -1.30 -3.77 15.52
N VAL A 5 -2.18 -4.29 16.38
CA VAL A 5 -3.19 -5.27 15.98
C VAL A 5 -4.49 -4.55 15.65
N VAL A 6 -4.92 -4.68 14.40
CA VAL A 6 -6.25 -4.24 13.96
C VAL A 6 -7.19 -5.43 14.07
N THR A 7 -8.10 -5.41 15.05
CA THR A 7 -9.19 -6.39 15.12
C THR A 7 -10.38 -5.94 14.28
N ARG A 8 -11.30 -6.86 13.98
CA ARG A 8 -12.55 -6.53 13.28
C ARG A 8 -13.33 -5.42 14.00
N GLU A 9 -13.43 -5.50 15.32
CA GLU A 9 -14.10 -4.47 16.14
C GLU A 9 -13.40 -3.10 16.03
N VAL A 10 -12.07 -3.08 16.10
CA VAL A 10 -11.29 -1.85 15.94
C VAL A 10 -11.48 -1.26 14.54
N PHE A 11 -11.51 -2.11 13.51
CA PHE A 11 -11.79 -1.71 12.13
C PHE A 11 -13.21 -1.13 11.98
N LEU A 12 -14.22 -1.74 12.57
CA LEU A 12 -15.61 -1.28 12.46
C LEU A 12 -15.90 -0.01 13.28
N ARG A 13 -15.12 0.27 14.33
CA ARG A 13 -15.20 1.53 15.09
C ARG A 13 -14.56 2.70 14.34
N ASP A 14 -13.65 2.43 13.41
CA ASP A 14 -13.00 3.46 12.62
C ASP A 14 -13.96 4.09 11.58
N GLN A 15 -13.90 5.42 11.43
CA GLN A 15 -14.79 6.17 10.55
C GLN A 15 -14.72 5.73 9.09
N ARG A 16 -13.54 5.29 8.61
CA ARG A 16 -13.35 4.78 7.24
C ARG A 16 -13.53 3.26 7.18
N GLY A 17 -13.22 2.52 8.24
CA GLY A 17 -13.41 1.08 8.30
C GLY A 17 -14.89 0.71 8.29
N ARG A 18 -15.74 1.44 9.02
CA ARG A 18 -17.20 1.22 9.02
C ARG A 18 -17.85 1.30 7.64
N THR A 19 -17.27 2.02 6.68
CA THR A 19 -17.82 2.10 5.30
C THR A 19 -17.62 0.81 4.51
N PHE A 20 -16.81 -0.11 5.04
CA PHE A 20 -16.54 -1.44 4.51
C PHE A 20 -17.07 -2.54 5.45
N ALA A 21 -18.11 -2.23 6.23
CA ALA A 21 -18.75 -3.22 7.11
C ALA A 21 -19.31 -4.43 6.33
N ASP A 22 -19.75 -4.22 5.10
CA ASP A 22 -20.14 -5.29 4.18
C ASP A 22 -18.97 -6.24 3.88
N VAL A 23 -17.74 -5.74 3.74
CA VAL A 23 -16.55 -6.59 3.57
C VAL A 23 -16.18 -7.29 4.87
N ALA A 24 -16.26 -6.57 6.00
CA ALA A 24 -15.83 -7.08 7.29
C ALA A 24 -16.79 -8.11 7.90
N ASN A 25 -18.07 -8.09 7.52
CA ASN A 25 -19.10 -8.98 8.04
C ASN A 25 -19.49 -10.11 7.08
N ASP A 26 -19.06 -10.05 5.82
CA ASP A 26 -19.31 -11.10 4.83
C ASP A 26 -18.31 -12.26 5.04
N ALA A 27 -18.85 -13.44 5.34
CA ALA A 27 -18.07 -14.64 5.61
C ALA A 27 -17.37 -15.20 4.37
N ASP A 28 -17.85 -14.85 3.17
CA ASP A 28 -17.25 -15.25 1.90
C ASP A 28 -16.06 -14.33 1.53
N GLN A 29 -15.86 -13.23 2.26
CA GLN A 29 -14.69 -12.37 2.10
C GLN A 29 -13.49 -12.93 2.86
N ALA A 30 -12.32 -12.87 2.23
CA ALA A 30 -11.05 -13.20 2.87
C ALA A 30 -10.55 -12.11 3.85
N PHE A 31 -11.45 -11.37 4.51
CA PHE A 31 -11.09 -10.23 5.36
C PHE A 31 -10.36 -10.66 6.65
N ASP A 32 -10.73 -11.80 7.24
CA ASP A 32 -10.01 -12.32 8.41
C ASP A 32 -8.57 -12.71 8.08
N GLU A 33 -8.31 -13.26 6.88
CA GLU A 33 -6.96 -13.53 6.42
C GLU A 33 -6.15 -12.24 6.27
N VAL A 34 -6.79 -11.13 5.84
CA VAL A 34 -6.14 -9.80 5.81
C VAL A 34 -5.75 -9.35 7.23
N LEU A 35 -6.67 -9.41 8.20
CA LEU A 35 -6.38 -9.01 9.58
C LEU A 35 -5.27 -9.88 10.20
N ALA A 36 -5.35 -11.20 10.01
CA ALA A 36 -4.34 -12.14 10.47
C ALA A 36 -2.98 -11.88 9.80
N PHE A 37 -2.97 -11.62 8.49
CA PHE A 37 -1.75 -11.31 7.74
C PHE A 37 -1.04 -10.09 8.33
N PHE A 38 -1.77 -8.99 8.56
CA PHE A 38 -1.18 -7.74 9.02
C PHE A 38 -0.85 -7.71 10.52
N SER A 39 -1.27 -8.70 11.31
CA SER A 39 -0.98 -8.80 12.75
C SER A 39 0.44 -9.30 13.08
N CYS A 40 1.31 -9.45 12.06
CA CYS A 40 2.70 -9.89 12.23
C CYS A 40 3.69 -8.72 12.33
N PRO A 41 4.53 -8.64 13.39
CA PRO A 41 5.45 -7.52 13.59
C PRO A 41 6.50 -7.39 12.47
N GLU A 42 7.01 -8.50 11.94
CA GLU A 42 8.02 -8.48 10.86
C GLU A 42 7.45 -7.94 9.53
N ARG A 43 6.15 -8.14 9.28
CA ARG A 43 5.47 -7.54 8.12
C ARG A 43 5.29 -6.05 8.31
N GLN A 44 4.85 -5.61 9.49
CA GLN A 44 4.71 -4.19 9.80
C GLN A 44 6.06 -3.46 9.72
N ARG A 45 7.14 -4.10 10.18
CA ARG A 45 8.50 -3.57 10.01
C ARG A 45 8.86 -3.38 8.53
N ARG A 46 8.64 -4.38 7.68
CA ARG A 46 8.89 -4.25 6.23
C ARG A 46 8.03 -3.18 5.55
N MET A 47 6.83 -2.93 6.06
CA MET A 47 5.99 -1.82 5.59
C MET A 47 6.63 -0.46 5.90
N GLU A 48 7.21 -0.29 7.08
CA GLU A 48 7.95 0.92 7.46
C GLU A 48 9.25 1.06 6.65
N GLU A 49 10.00 -0.03 6.51
CA GLU A 49 11.23 -0.07 5.72
C GLU A 49 10.99 0.28 4.24
N ALA A 50 9.81 -0.05 3.70
CA ALA A 50 9.43 0.36 2.35
C ALA A 50 9.40 1.89 2.18
N GLU A 51 8.93 2.62 3.19
CA GLU A 51 8.93 4.09 3.20
C GLU A 51 10.35 4.64 3.38
N VAL A 52 11.09 4.12 4.37
CA VAL A 52 12.40 4.66 4.75
C VAL A 52 13.49 4.33 3.73
N HIS A 53 13.58 3.07 3.29
CA HIS A 53 14.72 2.58 2.51
C HIS A 53 14.43 2.46 1.02
N HIS A 54 13.16 2.33 0.64
CA HIS A 54 12.79 2.09 -0.75
C HIS A 54 12.02 3.25 -1.39
N ASP A 55 11.66 4.29 -0.62
CA ASP A 55 10.82 5.41 -1.07
C ASP A 55 9.53 4.91 -1.76
N ARG A 56 8.92 3.88 -1.16
CA ARG A 56 7.71 3.21 -1.65
C ARG A 56 6.64 3.23 -0.58
N ALA A 57 5.39 3.15 -1.03
CA ALA A 57 4.26 3.06 -0.10
C ALA A 57 4.35 1.78 0.75
N PRO A 58 3.78 1.75 1.96
CA PRO A 58 4.06 0.70 2.93
C PRO A 58 3.63 -0.69 2.44
N LEU A 59 2.50 -0.75 1.73
CA LEU A 59 1.99 -1.99 1.14
C LEU A 59 3.01 -2.66 0.19
N ALA A 60 3.92 -1.89 -0.43
CA ALA A 60 4.95 -2.43 -1.32
C ALA A 60 5.89 -3.42 -0.61
N GLY A 61 6.12 -3.26 0.69
CA GLY A 61 6.98 -4.14 1.48
C GLY A 61 6.40 -5.54 1.69
N VAL A 62 5.10 -5.73 1.46
CA VAL A 62 4.38 -6.97 1.81
C VAL A 62 3.39 -7.46 0.75
N VAL A 63 3.13 -6.69 -0.31
CA VAL A 63 2.07 -7.00 -1.30
C VAL A 63 2.24 -8.38 -1.96
N ARG A 64 3.46 -8.78 -2.32
CA ARG A 64 3.71 -10.09 -2.95
C ARG A 64 3.41 -11.26 -2.02
N GLU A 65 3.74 -11.11 -0.74
CA GLU A 65 3.46 -12.13 0.27
C GLU A 65 1.96 -12.17 0.63
N LEU A 66 1.30 -11.01 0.61
CA LEU A 66 -0.15 -10.93 0.80
C LEU A 66 -0.87 -11.69 -0.33
N GLU A 67 -0.43 -11.51 -1.58
CA GLU A 67 -0.96 -12.22 -2.75
C GLU A 67 -0.67 -13.72 -2.74
N SER A 68 0.45 -14.15 -2.17
CA SER A 68 0.78 -15.59 -2.14
C SER A 68 -0.07 -16.37 -1.14
N ARG A 69 -0.88 -15.71 -0.29
CA ARG A 69 -1.79 -16.39 0.62
C ARG A 69 -2.87 -17.13 -0.16
N PRO A 70 -3.05 -18.46 0.01
CA PRO A 70 -3.99 -19.23 -0.80
C PRO A 70 -5.40 -18.64 -0.83
N ALA A 71 -5.94 -18.25 0.33
CA ALA A 71 -7.28 -17.66 0.43
C ALA A 71 -7.40 -16.34 -0.35
N LEU A 72 -6.39 -15.46 -0.25
CA LEU A 72 -6.39 -14.19 -0.97
C LEU A 72 -6.11 -14.38 -2.46
N ASN A 73 -5.19 -15.26 -2.82
CA ASN A 73 -4.90 -15.60 -4.21
C ASN A 73 -6.16 -16.12 -4.91
N GLN A 74 -6.84 -17.09 -4.29
CA GLN A 74 -8.08 -17.67 -4.80
C GLN A 74 -9.17 -16.60 -4.91
N PHE A 75 -9.36 -15.79 -3.86
CA PHE A 75 -10.33 -14.70 -3.86
C PHE A 75 -10.08 -13.70 -5.00
N PHE A 76 -8.83 -13.26 -5.20
CA PHE A 76 -8.49 -12.32 -6.28
C PHE A 76 -8.47 -12.95 -7.67
N SER A 77 -8.30 -14.27 -7.77
CA SER A 77 -8.46 -15.00 -9.04
C SER A 77 -9.92 -15.16 -9.46
N GLY A 78 -10.86 -15.04 -8.52
CA GLY A 78 -12.29 -15.11 -8.78
C GLY A 78 -12.81 -13.94 -9.62
N LEU A 79 -13.74 -14.22 -10.53
CA LEU A 79 -14.36 -13.25 -11.44
C LEU A 79 -15.44 -12.37 -10.76
N HIS A 80 -15.14 -11.79 -9.58
CA HIS A 80 -16.00 -10.81 -8.90
C HIS A 80 -15.33 -9.43 -8.78
N PRO A 81 -15.28 -8.63 -9.87
CA PRO A 81 -14.54 -7.36 -9.89
C PRO A 81 -14.93 -6.36 -8.79
N GLN A 82 -16.21 -6.33 -8.40
CA GLN A 82 -16.72 -5.40 -7.38
C GLN A 82 -16.27 -5.80 -5.97
N GLN A 83 -16.42 -7.07 -5.58
CA GLN A 83 -15.98 -7.59 -4.28
C GLN A 83 -14.46 -7.44 -4.13
N SER A 84 -13.71 -7.81 -5.18
CA SER A 84 -12.26 -7.61 -5.24
C SER A 84 -11.85 -6.14 -5.12
N LYS A 85 -12.66 -5.19 -5.60
CA LYS A 85 -12.41 -3.76 -5.41
C LYS A 85 -12.65 -3.32 -3.96
N ARG A 86 -13.74 -3.76 -3.33
CA ARG A 86 -14.07 -3.37 -1.96
C ARG A 86 -13.08 -3.94 -0.95
N LEU A 87 -12.69 -5.21 -1.09
CA LEU A 87 -11.63 -5.80 -0.25
C LEU A 87 -10.30 -5.05 -0.38
N ARG A 88 -9.92 -4.65 -1.61
CA ARG A 88 -8.73 -3.80 -1.83
C ARG A 88 -8.79 -2.48 -1.07
N GLN A 89 -9.94 -1.81 -1.08
CA GLN A 89 -10.11 -0.56 -0.35
C GLN A 89 -10.03 -0.79 1.16
N ALA A 90 -10.63 -1.87 1.66
CA ALA A 90 -10.54 -2.28 3.06
C ALA A 90 -9.09 -2.56 3.48
N ILE A 91 -8.29 -3.26 2.66
CA ILE A 91 -6.83 -3.44 2.87
C ILE A 91 -6.13 -2.09 3.00
N GLY A 92 -6.46 -1.11 2.16
CA GLY A 92 -5.92 0.24 2.26
C GLY A 92 -6.24 0.93 3.59
N VAL A 93 -7.44 0.69 4.14
CA VAL A 93 -7.83 1.20 5.46
C VAL A 93 -7.07 0.47 6.58
N VAL A 94 -6.90 -0.85 6.50
CA VAL A 94 -6.10 -1.63 7.47
C VAL A 94 -4.66 -1.12 7.50
N VAL A 95 -4.02 -0.98 6.33
CA VAL A 95 -2.66 -0.42 6.22
C VAL A 95 -2.58 0.96 6.86
N ARG A 96 -3.57 1.84 6.60
CA ARG A 96 -3.62 3.14 7.26
C ARG A 96 -3.64 3.03 8.77
N MET A 97 -4.56 2.24 9.31
CA MET A 97 -4.72 2.11 10.77
C MET A 97 -3.44 1.61 11.43
N ILE A 98 -2.72 0.71 10.77
CA ILE A 98 -1.42 0.21 11.23
C ILE A 98 -0.38 1.31 11.21
N MET A 99 -0.22 2.02 10.09
CA MET A 99 0.79 3.07 9.98
C MET A 99 0.53 4.19 11.00
N GLU A 100 -0.71 4.69 11.08
CA GLU A 100 -1.10 5.71 12.06
C GLU A 100 -0.96 5.22 13.51
N GLY A 101 -1.38 3.99 13.79
CA GLY A 101 -1.22 3.36 15.10
C GLY A 101 0.24 3.12 15.51
N ARG A 102 1.16 3.12 14.54
CA ARG A 102 2.61 3.06 14.74
C ARG A 102 3.29 4.43 14.73
N GLY A 103 2.49 5.50 14.75
CA GLY A 103 2.98 6.88 14.85
C GLY A 103 3.29 7.56 13.52
N TRP A 104 2.99 6.93 12.39
CA TRP A 104 3.21 7.54 11.07
C TRP A 104 2.08 8.47 10.66
N LYS A 105 2.41 9.52 9.92
CA LYS A 105 1.44 10.49 9.40
C LYS A 105 1.25 10.30 7.90
N LYS A 106 0.02 10.44 7.41
CA LYS A 106 -0.25 10.47 5.97
C LYS A 106 0.35 11.73 5.35
N THR A 107 0.90 11.58 4.16
CA THR A 107 1.38 12.72 3.36
C THR A 107 0.32 13.27 2.41
N GLY A 108 -0.81 12.58 2.22
CA GLY A 108 -1.83 12.90 1.20
C GLY A 108 -1.39 12.52 -0.23
N ARG A 109 -0.18 11.99 -0.40
CA ARG A 109 0.37 11.59 -1.69
C ARG A 109 0.19 10.09 -1.91
N LYS A 110 0.04 9.71 -3.18
CA LYS A 110 0.06 8.31 -3.60
C LYS A 110 1.41 7.98 -4.23
N GLY A 111 2.06 6.92 -3.78
CA GLY A 111 3.33 6.43 -4.34
C GLY A 111 3.19 5.03 -4.90
N SER A 112 4.09 4.67 -5.82
CA SER A 112 3.99 3.40 -6.53
C SER A 112 4.27 2.21 -5.62
N LEU A 113 3.70 1.06 -5.95
CA LEU A 113 4.08 -0.22 -5.35
C LEU A 113 5.26 -0.89 -6.08
N GLY A 114 5.80 -0.27 -7.13
CA GLY A 114 6.92 -0.80 -7.91
C GLY A 114 6.57 -1.87 -8.95
N VAL A 115 5.28 -2.12 -9.19
CA VAL A 115 4.80 -3.02 -10.23
C VAL A 115 4.54 -2.19 -11.50
N ARG A 116 5.35 -2.40 -12.54
CA ARG A 116 5.08 -1.86 -13.88
C ARG A 116 4.14 -2.85 -14.55
N ALA A 117 2.90 -2.44 -14.87
CA ALA A 117 2.13 -3.17 -15.87
C ALA A 117 2.94 -3.09 -17.18
N GLY A 118 3.20 -4.22 -17.83
CA GLY A 118 3.69 -4.20 -19.19
C GLY A 118 2.70 -3.42 -20.05
N THR A 119 3.18 -2.46 -20.82
CA THR A 119 2.36 -1.77 -21.83
C THR A 119 2.08 -2.77 -22.94
N SER A 120 1.00 -3.55 -22.81
CA SER A 120 0.36 -4.22 -23.93
C SER A 120 -0.86 -3.40 -24.33
N ASP A 121 -0.97 -3.06 -25.63
CA ASP A 121 -2.09 -2.29 -26.21
C ASP A 121 -3.44 -3.00 -26.08
N ASP A 122 -3.44 -4.28 -25.73
CA ASP A 122 -4.63 -5.00 -25.34
C ASP A 122 -4.91 -4.73 -23.85
N LYS A 123 -5.88 -3.85 -23.57
CA LYS A 123 -6.45 -3.72 -22.22
C LYS A 123 -7.41 -4.89 -22.02
N PRO A 124 -7.09 -5.91 -21.22
CA PRO A 124 -8.10 -6.89 -20.87
C PRO A 124 -9.17 -6.13 -20.09
N ALA A 125 -10.43 -6.24 -20.49
CA ALA A 125 -11.57 -5.72 -19.73
C ALA A 125 -11.61 -6.29 -18.28
N HIS A 126 -10.83 -7.35 -18.03
CA HIS A 126 -10.71 -8.04 -16.76
C HIS A 126 -9.22 -8.29 -16.43
N ASN A 127 -8.67 -7.50 -15.51
CA ASN A 127 -7.30 -7.68 -15.02
C ASN A 127 -7.21 -8.94 -14.14
N SER A 128 -6.73 -10.03 -14.72
CA SER A 128 -6.48 -11.35 -14.11
C SER A 128 -5.17 -11.47 -13.32
N GLY A 129 -4.50 -10.35 -13.04
CA GLY A 129 -3.33 -10.31 -12.14
C GLY A 129 -3.74 -9.83 -10.76
N GLY A 130 -3.19 -10.44 -9.70
CA GLY A 130 -3.50 -10.15 -8.30
C GLY A 130 -3.35 -8.68 -7.86
N LEU A 131 -3.43 -8.43 -6.55
CA LEU A 131 -3.30 -7.09 -5.92
C LEU A 131 -2.18 -6.19 -6.48
N ALA A 132 -1.01 -6.73 -6.80
CA ALA A 132 0.14 -6.06 -7.39
C ALA A 132 -0.18 -5.45 -8.77
N LEU A 133 -1.06 -6.09 -9.55
CA LEU A 133 -1.52 -5.57 -10.84
C LEU A 133 -2.50 -4.40 -10.68
N TRP A 134 -3.20 -4.35 -9.54
CA TRP A 134 -4.28 -3.42 -9.26
C TRP A 134 -3.88 -2.22 -8.41
N PHE A 135 -2.93 -2.37 -7.50
CA PHE A 135 -2.37 -1.28 -6.71
C PHE A 135 -1.18 -0.66 -7.44
N ILE A 136 -1.47 0.15 -8.47
CA ILE A 136 -0.44 0.94 -9.14
C ILE A 136 0.17 1.95 -8.14
N ARG A 137 -0.65 2.47 -7.23
CA ARG A 137 -0.24 3.40 -6.17
C ARG A 137 -0.98 3.17 -4.86
N ALA A 138 -0.33 3.45 -3.74
CA ALA A 138 -0.92 3.45 -2.39
C ALA A 138 -0.51 4.71 -1.61
N GLU A 139 -1.17 4.96 -0.47
CA GLU A 139 -0.89 6.12 0.39
C GLU A 139 0.56 6.13 0.88
N ARG A 140 1.19 7.31 0.87
CA ARG A 140 2.54 7.54 1.40
C ARG A 140 2.49 8.12 2.81
N TYR A 141 3.43 7.68 3.64
CA TYR A 141 3.53 8.06 5.03
C TYR A 141 4.90 8.66 5.36
N GLU A 142 4.93 9.46 6.40
CA GLU A 142 6.15 10.06 6.94
C GLU A 142 6.18 9.97 8.47
N LEU A 143 7.39 10.00 9.03
CA LEU A 143 7.58 10.09 10.47
C LEU A 143 7.14 11.49 10.98
N PRO A 144 6.68 11.62 12.24
CA PRO A 144 6.27 12.89 12.83
C PRO A 144 7.33 13.99 12.76
N ASP A 145 8.61 13.60 12.89
CA ASP A 145 9.77 14.49 12.90
C ASP A 145 10.37 14.69 11.49
N GLY A 146 9.68 14.19 10.45
CA GLY A 146 10.14 14.20 9.07
C GLY A 146 10.92 12.94 8.68
N MET A 147 11.12 12.77 7.37
CA MET A 147 11.87 11.62 6.85
C MET A 147 13.38 11.84 6.99
N PRO A 148 14.16 10.82 7.40
CA PRO A 148 15.61 10.94 7.56
C PRO A 148 16.37 11.15 6.25
N TYR A 149 15.70 10.95 5.10
CA TYR A 149 16.28 11.08 3.77
C TYR A 149 15.32 11.80 2.81
N LEU A 150 15.88 12.48 1.82
CA LEU A 150 15.10 13.06 0.71
C LEU A 150 14.52 11.95 -0.19
N GLY A 151 13.26 12.12 -0.57
CA GLY A 151 12.60 11.25 -1.55
C GLY A 151 13.34 11.24 -2.88
N VAL A 152 13.22 10.15 -3.64
CA VAL A 152 13.87 9.97 -4.94
C VAL A 152 13.43 11.05 -5.94
N ALA A 153 12.15 11.41 -5.93
CA ALA A 153 11.63 12.49 -6.78
C ALA A 153 12.26 13.85 -6.46
N GLU A 154 12.51 14.13 -5.18
CA GLU A 154 13.11 15.37 -4.73
C GLU A 154 14.60 15.42 -5.08
N ARG A 155 15.34 14.33 -4.84
CA ARG A 155 16.73 14.19 -5.29
C ARG A 155 16.85 14.34 -6.80
N SER A 156 15.91 13.78 -7.57
CA SER A 156 15.88 13.92 -9.02
C SER A 156 15.68 15.37 -9.46
N ARG A 157 14.80 16.13 -8.79
CA ARG A 157 14.62 17.56 -9.05
C ARG A 157 15.87 18.38 -8.71
N GLN A 158 16.52 18.09 -7.57
CA GLN A 158 17.76 18.76 -7.19
C GLN A 158 18.87 18.51 -8.22
N LEU A 159 19.05 17.26 -8.65
CA LEU A 159 20.02 16.90 -9.69
C LEU A 159 19.73 17.60 -11.02
N ALA A 160 18.46 17.67 -11.43
CA ALA A 160 18.07 18.35 -12.66
C ALA A 160 18.33 19.87 -12.58
N ALA A 161 18.05 20.50 -11.43
CA ALA A 161 18.32 21.92 -11.20
C ALA A 161 19.83 22.22 -11.21
N GLN A 162 20.64 21.39 -10.55
CA GLN A 162 22.10 21.52 -10.55
C GLN A 162 22.69 21.42 -11.97
N ARG A 163 22.21 20.46 -12.77
CA ARG A 163 22.64 20.31 -14.17
C ARG A 163 22.31 21.55 -15.01
N ARG A 164 21.13 22.13 -14.82
CA ARG A 164 20.74 23.38 -15.52
C ARG A 164 21.63 24.55 -15.14
N ALA A 165 21.90 24.72 -13.85
CA ALA A 165 22.78 25.78 -13.35
C ALA A 165 24.22 25.68 -13.90
N GLN A 166 24.75 24.45 -14.00
CA GLN A 166 26.08 24.19 -14.58
C GLN A 166 26.16 24.43 -16.10
N GLN A 167 25.05 24.25 -16.82
CA GLN A 167 24.98 24.54 -18.26
C GLN A 167 24.87 26.04 -18.53
N SER A 168 24.17 26.80 -17.68
CA SER A 168 24.09 28.26 -17.78
C SER A 168 25.36 28.99 -17.34
N SER A 169 26.28 28.30 -16.66
CA SER A 169 27.55 28.87 -16.19
C SER A 169 28.76 28.50 -17.07
N LYS A 170 28.55 27.77 -18.17
CA LYS A 170 29.60 27.55 -19.18
C LYS A 170 29.56 28.73 -20.17
N PRO A 171 30.67 29.49 -20.32
CA PRO A 171 30.76 30.61 -21.25
C PRO A 171 30.68 30.17 -22.71
#